data_AF-A0A2N3FAV5-F1
#
_entry.id   AF-A0A2N3FAV5-F1
#
_cell.length_a   1.000
_cell.length_b   1.000
_cell.length_c   1.000
_cell.angle_alpha   90.00
_cell.angle_beta   90.00
_cell.angle_gamma   90.00
#
_symmetry.space_group_name_H-M   'P 1'
#
loop_
_entity.id
_entity.type
_entity.pdbx_description
1 polymer ?
#
loop_
_entity_poly.entity_id
_entity_poly.type
_entity_poly.pdbx_seq_one_letter_code
_entity_poly.pdbx_strand_id
1 'polypeptide(L)'
;VAAADMVLDGIAGIGSSPGLRAPADRIVDAIAPGAIVVAVDVPSGLDADSGQLPETYVKADLTVTFTAPKQCLVSPEACHQAGEVVVVDVGIYPLD
;
A
#
# COMPACT_ATOMS: atom_id res chain seq x y z
N VAL A 1 16.58 1.92 -3.27
CA VAL A 1 15.80 0.77 -2.77
C VAL A 1 16.51 -0.57 -3.00
N ALA A 2 17.27 -0.75 -4.08
CA ALA A 2 17.92 -2.04 -4.43
C ALA A 2 18.97 -2.61 -3.45
N ALA A 3 19.35 -1.87 -2.40
CA ALA A 3 20.25 -2.35 -1.34
C ALA A 3 19.67 -2.10 0.06
N ALA A 4 18.38 -1.81 0.15
CA ALA A 4 17.72 -1.55 1.42
C ALA A 4 17.27 -2.85 2.06
N ASP A 5 17.49 -2.99 3.37
CA ASP A 5 16.92 -4.10 4.15
C ASP A 5 15.42 -3.90 4.42
N MET A 6 14.96 -2.64 4.38
CA MET A 6 13.56 -2.26 4.59
C MET A 6 13.18 -1.06 3.72
N VAL A 7 11.95 -1.07 3.20
CA VAL A 7 11.37 -0.01 2.39
C VAL A 7 10.07 0.47 3.04
N LEU A 8 9.95 1.79 3.23
CA LEU A 8 8.69 2.44 3.54
C LEU A 8 8.06 2.93 2.24
N ASP A 9 6.92 2.37 1.90
CA ASP A 9 6.13 2.79 0.76
C ASP A 9 5.14 3.88 1.16
N GLY A 10 5.37 5.07 0.60
CA GLY A 10 4.48 6.23 0.69
C GLY A 10 4.44 7.00 -0.63
N ILE A 11 4.53 6.27 -1.75
CA ILE A 11 4.56 6.88 -3.09
C ILE A 11 3.18 7.42 -3.48
N ALA A 12 2.13 6.67 -3.17
CA ALA A 12 0.75 6.94 -3.54
C ALA A 12 -0.20 6.45 -2.42
N GLY A 13 -1.39 7.03 -2.33
CA GLY A 13 -2.39 6.71 -1.30
C GLY A 13 -3.80 6.84 -1.86
N ILE A 14 -4.81 6.99 -1.00
CA ILE A 14 -6.23 7.01 -1.43
C ILE A 14 -6.60 8.10 -2.46
N GLY A 15 -5.79 9.15 -2.62
CA GLY A 15 -6.04 10.21 -3.60
C GLY A 15 -5.48 9.94 -5.01
N SER A 16 -4.80 8.81 -5.23
CA SER A 16 -4.18 8.48 -6.51
C SER A 16 -5.06 7.57 -7.37
N SER A 17 -4.89 7.67 -8.69
CA SER A 17 -5.42 6.66 -9.61
C SER A 17 -4.70 5.31 -9.45
N PRO A 18 -5.38 4.18 -9.72
CA PRO A 18 -4.75 2.86 -9.68
C PRO A 18 -3.58 2.72 -10.64
N GLY A 19 -2.60 1.90 -10.25
CA GLY A 19 -1.36 1.66 -10.96
C GLY A 19 -0.26 2.67 -10.63
N LEU A 20 0.95 2.37 -11.06
CA LEU A 20 2.09 3.28 -10.99
C LEU A 20 2.64 3.53 -12.38
N ARG A 21 3.11 4.76 -12.58
CA ARG A 21 3.75 5.21 -13.83
C ARG A 21 5.16 5.69 -13.53
N ALA A 22 5.97 5.84 -14.58
CA ALA A 22 7.28 6.44 -14.46
C ALA A 22 7.28 7.76 -13.67
N PRO A 23 8.23 7.93 -12.72
CA PRO A 23 9.32 7.01 -12.37
C PRO A 23 9.00 6.01 -11.23
N ALA A 24 7.78 6.01 -10.68
CA ALA A 24 7.42 5.23 -9.51
C ALA A 24 7.42 3.72 -9.77
N ASP A 25 6.92 3.30 -10.93
CA ASP A 25 7.00 1.91 -11.42
C ASP A 25 8.42 1.31 -11.30
N ARG A 26 9.43 2.05 -11.77
CA ARG A 26 10.84 1.65 -11.74
C ARG A 26 11.41 1.60 -10.33
N ILE A 27 10.87 2.40 -9.40
CA ILE A 27 11.28 2.34 -7.99
C ILE A 27 10.76 1.04 -7.39
N VAL A 28 9.52 0.66 -7.66
CA VAL A 28 8.94 -0.61 -7.19
C VAL A 28 9.72 -1.80 -7.74
N ASP A 29 10.02 -1.81 -9.05
CA ASP A 29 10.82 -2.86 -9.68
C ASP A 29 12.24 -2.98 -9.10
N ALA A 30 12.77 -1.89 -8.54
CA ALA A 30 14.11 -1.84 -7.97
C ALA A 30 14.14 -2.22 -6.48
N ILE A 31 13.03 -2.58 -5.84
CA ILE A 31 13.02 -3.07 -4.45
C ILE A 31 13.82 -4.38 -4.39
N ALA A 32 14.77 -4.46 -3.45
CA ALA A 32 15.63 -5.62 -3.33
C ALA A 32 14.81 -6.87 -2.95
N PRO A 33 15.06 -8.03 -3.57
CA PRO A 33 14.50 -9.29 -3.10
C PRO A 33 14.89 -9.53 -1.64
N GLY A 34 13.89 -9.72 -0.77
CA GLY A 34 14.09 -9.94 0.67
C GLY A 34 14.10 -8.67 1.53
N ALA A 35 13.96 -7.48 0.94
CA ALA A 35 13.67 -6.28 1.72
C ALA A 35 12.27 -6.37 2.34
N ILE A 36 12.13 -5.95 3.59
CA ILE A 36 10.81 -5.82 4.24
C ILE A 36 10.12 -4.58 3.71
N VAL A 37 8.92 -4.71 3.17
CA VAL A 37 8.14 -3.60 2.62
C VAL A 37 6.99 -3.25 3.55
N VAL A 38 6.97 -2.00 4.01
CA VAL A 38 5.87 -1.46 4.83
C VAL A 38 5.15 -0.35 4.07
N ALA A 39 3.89 -0.56 3.75
CA ALA A 39 3.03 0.43 3.12
C ALA A 39 2.37 1.35 4.15
N VAL A 40 2.32 2.63 3.81
CA VAL A 40 1.60 3.65 4.55
C VAL A 40 0.24 3.86 3.89
N ASP A 41 -0.83 3.70 4.69
CA ASP A 41 -2.24 3.80 4.32
C ASP A 41 -2.76 2.67 3.42
N VAL A 42 -2.19 2.53 2.22
CA VAL A 42 -2.44 1.48 1.24
C VAL A 42 -1.15 1.21 0.46
N PRO A 43 -0.88 -0.02 -0.01
CA PRO A 43 0.21 -0.26 -0.94
C PRO A 43 0.05 0.59 -2.20
N SER A 44 1.08 1.36 -2.53
CA SER A 44 1.06 2.30 -3.64
C SER A 44 0.70 1.61 -4.95
N GLY A 45 -0.20 2.24 -5.69
CA GLY A 45 -0.70 1.72 -6.95
C GLY A 45 -1.90 0.79 -6.81
N LEU A 46 -2.26 0.27 -5.63
CA LEU A 46 -3.55 -0.42 -5.49
C LEU A 46 -4.71 0.57 -5.64
N ASP A 47 -5.84 0.07 -6.16
CA ASP A 47 -7.09 0.80 -6.16
C ASP A 47 -7.72 0.78 -4.76
N ALA A 48 -7.62 1.88 -4.02
CA ALA A 48 -8.09 1.96 -2.63
C ALA A 48 -9.58 1.62 -2.45
N ASP A 49 -10.39 1.91 -3.46
CA ASP A 49 -11.85 1.83 -3.42
C ASP A 49 -12.39 0.54 -4.06
N SER A 50 -11.51 -0.36 -4.52
CA SER A 50 -11.93 -1.64 -5.12
C SER A 50 -11.01 -2.81 -4.75
N GLY A 51 -11.31 -3.99 -5.29
CA GLY A 51 -10.44 -5.17 -5.21
C GLY A 51 -9.62 -5.40 -6.48
N GLN A 52 -9.64 -4.48 -7.44
CA GLN A 52 -8.96 -4.66 -8.71
C GLN A 52 -7.44 -4.46 -8.56
N LEU A 53 -6.68 -5.37 -9.17
CA LEU A 53 -5.23 -5.30 -9.22
C LEU A 53 -4.79 -4.65 -10.55
N PRO A 54 -4.14 -3.49 -10.51
CA PRO A 54 -3.56 -2.88 -11.70
C PRO A 54 -2.25 -3.58 -12.09
N GLU A 55 -1.64 -3.14 -13.19
CA GLU A 55 -0.41 -3.78 -13.70
C GLU A 55 0.81 -3.57 -12.79
N THR A 56 0.92 -2.42 -12.13
CA THR A 56 2.08 -2.08 -11.29
C THR A 56 1.62 -1.50 -9.95
N TYR A 57 1.99 -2.17 -8.88
CA TYR A 57 1.67 -1.80 -7.50
C TYR A 57 2.73 -2.37 -6.56
N VAL A 58 2.82 -1.80 -5.36
CA VAL A 58 3.67 -2.31 -4.29
C VAL A 58 3.04 -3.55 -3.65
N LYS A 59 3.86 -4.57 -3.40
CA LYS A 59 3.50 -5.70 -2.53
C LYS A 59 4.14 -5.46 -1.17
N ALA A 60 3.31 -5.35 -0.14
CA ALA A 60 3.75 -5.07 1.21
C ALA A 60 3.75 -6.33 2.09
N ASP A 61 4.69 -6.39 3.02
CA ASP A 61 4.68 -7.36 4.13
C ASP A 61 3.81 -6.87 5.29
N LEU A 62 3.70 -5.55 5.45
CA LEU A 62 2.87 -4.87 6.44
C LEU A 62 2.28 -3.59 5.84
N THR A 63 1.00 -3.31 6.10
CA THR A 63 0.34 -2.04 5.79
C THR A 63 -0.17 -1.40 7.07
N VAL A 64 0.29 -0.18 7.34
CA VAL A 64 -0.21 0.64 8.45
C VAL A 64 -1.25 1.61 7.89
N THR A 65 -2.51 1.36 8.21
CA THR A 65 -3.67 2.08 7.68
C THR A 65 -4.33 2.95 8.75
N PHE A 66 -4.97 4.04 8.37
CA PHE A 66 -5.55 5.00 9.33
C PHE A 66 -7.08 4.97 9.34
N THR A 67 -7.67 5.15 10.52
CA THR A 67 -9.13 5.27 10.78
C THR A 67 -9.94 4.00 10.49
N ALA A 68 -9.87 3.49 9.27
CA ALA A 68 -10.57 2.29 8.83
C ALA A 68 -9.80 1.59 7.70
N PRO A 69 -9.99 0.27 7.52
CA PRO A 69 -9.50 -0.43 6.33
C PRO A 69 -10.09 0.19 5.06
N LYS A 70 -9.23 0.39 4.05
CA LYS A 70 -9.67 0.68 2.68
C LYS A 70 -10.23 -0.59 2.04
N GLN A 71 -11.03 -0.45 0.99
CA GLN A 71 -11.69 -1.60 0.36
C GLN A 71 -10.68 -2.61 -0.19
N CYS A 72 -9.55 -2.16 -0.74
CA CYS A 72 -8.49 -3.06 -1.22
C CYS A 72 -7.86 -3.92 -0.10
N LEU A 73 -7.84 -3.43 1.13
CA LEU A 73 -7.24 -4.12 2.28
C LEU A 73 -8.12 -5.28 2.79
N VAL A 74 -9.37 -5.36 2.35
CA VAL A 74 -10.34 -6.38 2.77
C VAL A 74 -10.93 -7.17 1.60
N SER A 75 -10.70 -6.72 0.36
CA SER A 75 -11.20 -7.39 -0.84
C SER A 75 -10.39 -8.65 -1.16
N PRO A 76 -11.02 -9.72 -1.65
CA PRO A 76 -10.31 -10.92 -2.12
C PRO A 76 -9.21 -10.56 -3.11
N GLU A 77 -8.10 -11.30 -3.07
CA GLU A 77 -6.89 -11.13 -3.90
C GLU A 77 -6.08 -9.85 -3.62
N ALA A 78 -6.73 -8.69 -3.51
CA ALA A 78 -6.09 -7.42 -3.21
C ALA A 78 -5.51 -7.37 -1.78
N CYS A 79 -6.24 -7.90 -0.80
CA CYS A 79 -5.78 -7.92 0.59
C CYS A 79 -4.46 -8.68 0.76
N HIS A 80 -4.21 -9.71 -0.07
CA HIS A 80 -2.96 -10.46 -0.04
C HIS A 80 -1.74 -9.64 -0.50
N GLN A 81 -1.94 -8.50 -1.17
CA GLN A 81 -0.86 -7.60 -1.57
C GLN A 81 -0.48 -6.60 -0.47
N ALA A 82 -1.29 -6.51 0.59
CA ALA A 82 -1.09 -5.59 1.71
C ALA A 82 -0.35 -6.20 2.91
N GLY A 83 -0.11 -7.52 2.89
CA GLY A 83 0.53 -8.23 3.99
C GLY A 83 -0.32 -8.20 5.27
N GLU A 84 0.33 -8.09 6.43
CA GLU A 84 -0.38 -7.82 7.68
C GLU A 84 -0.96 -6.39 7.66
N VAL A 85 -2.20 -6.19 8.13
CA VAL A 85 -2.83 -4.87 8.15
C VAL A 85 -3.03 -4.40 9.59
N VAL A 86 -2.41 -3.27 9.93
CA VAL A 86 -2.56 -2.62 11.24
C VAL A 86 -3.34 -1.32 11.06
N VAL A 87 -4.53 -1.25 11.67
CA VAL A 87 -5.33 -0.03 11.71
C VAL A 87 -4.90 0.81 12.90
N VAL A 88 -4.40 2.01 12.64
CA VAL A 88 -3.95 2.96 13.66
C VAL A 88 -5.01 4.05 13.86
N ASP A 89 -5.31 4.33 15.13
CA ASP A 89 -6.11 5.48 15.54
C ASP A 89 -5.30 6.77 15.36
N VAL A 90 -5.89 7.73 14.65
CA VAL A 90 -5.30 9.06 14.37
C VAL A 90 -6.15 10.21 14.93
N GLY A 91 -7.06 9.92 15.85
CA GLY A 91 -7.86 10.93 16.54
C GLY A 91 -9.10 11.38 15.77
N ILE A 92 -9.62 10.56 14.86
CA ILE A 92 -10.86 10.85 14.12
C ILE A 92 -12.01 10.11 14.80
N TYR A 93 -12.91 10.88 15.40
CA TYR A 93 -14.07 10.38 16.14
C TYR A 93 -15.35 10.99 15.56
N PRO A 94 -16.51 10.30 15.68
CA PRO A 94 -17.80 10.89 15.35
C PRO A 94 -17.98 12.23 16.07
N LEU A 95 -18.60 13.19 15.37
CA LEU A 95 -19.09 14.39 16.04
C LEU A 95 -20.37 14.00 16.76
N ASP A 96 -20.36 14.13 18.09
CA ASP A 96 -21.55 14.03 18.94
C ASP A 96 -22.65 15.02 18.48
#